data_AF-A0A3Q7YDD0-F1
#
_entry.id   AF-A0A3Q7YDD0-F1
#
_cell.length_a   1.000
_cell.length_b   1.000
_cell.length_c   1.000
_cell.angle_alpha   90.00
_cell.angle_beta   90.00
_cell.angle_gamma   90.00
#
_symmetry.space_group_name_H-M   'P 1'
#
loop_
_entity.id
_entity.type
_entity.pdbx_description
1 polymer ?
#
loop_
_entity_poly.entity_id
_entity_poly.type
_entity_poly.pdbx_seq_one_letter_code
_entity_poly.pdbx_strand_id
1 'polypeptide(L)'
;MDKWLSIPDMGYVIATAYNIILVTFGLTFSMTFFPMRGSHSGSTKNDRICCIGFVNGNHWVPLKMKDGFPMPDIAPGWKQYRTNEATSWAIAYTGRLQHWGYLLGRLSRVTQNPPTEPVDAMSLDEP
;
A
#
# COMPACT_ATOMS: atom_id res chain seq x y z
N MET A 1 -20.15 -24.53 -12.49
CA MET A 1 -19.67 -23.16 -12.70
C MET A 1 -18.54 -22.95 -11.72
N ASP A 2 -17.32 -22.82 -12.21
CA ASP A 2 -16.14 -22.76 -11.36
C ASP A 2 -16.08 -21.41 -10.64
N LYS A 3 -15.93 -21.43 -9.31
CA LYS A 3 -15.89 -20.25 -8.45
C LYS A 3 -14.43 -19.80 -8.30
N TRP A 4 -13.89 -19.16 -9.34
CA TRP A 4 -12.50 -18.68 -9.35
C TRP A 4 -12.30 -17.42 -8.51
N LEU A 5 -11.05 -17.19 -8.09
CA LEU A 5 -10.64 -15.96 -7.43
C LEU A 5 -10.87 -14.75 -8.35
N SER A 6 -11.67 -13.78 -7.92
CA SER A 6 -11.94 -12.53 -8.65
C SER A 6 -11.39 -11.31 -7.89
N ILE A 7 -10.49 -10.58 -8.53
CA ILE A 7 -9.94 -9.31 -8.06
C ILE A 7 -10.73 -8.17 -8.75
N PRO A 8 -11.11 -7.09 -8.04
CA PRO A 8 -10.63 -6.67 -6.72
C PRO A 8 -11.40 -7.22 -5.51
N ASP A 9 -12.66 -7.64 -5.66
CA ASP A 9 -13.55 -7.92 -4.51
C ASP A 9 -12.99 -8.92 -3.50
N MET A 10 -12.47 -10.06 -3.98
CA MET A 10 -11.92 -11.08 -3.09
C MET A 10 -10.59 -10.65 -2.46
N GLY A 11 -9.87 -9.70 -3.07
CA GLY A 11 -8.63 -9.15 -2.52
C GLY A 11 -8.84 -8.46 -1.17
N TYR A 12 -9.92 -7.69 -1.02
CA TYR A 12 -10.28 -7.06 0.25
C TYR A 12 -10.66 -8.08 1.33
N VAL A 13 -11.43 -9.10 0.94
CA VAL A 13 -11.84 -10.18 1.83
C VAL A 13 -10.62 -10.93 2.36
N ILE A 14 -9.68 -11.30 1.46
CA ILE A 14 -8.45 -11.99 1.83
C ILE A 14 -7.59 -11.12 2.76
N ALA A 15 -7.30 -9.88 2.37
CA ALA A 15 -6.45 -8.98 3.16
C ALA A 15 -7.02 -8.77 4.57
N THR A 16 -8.33 -8.57 4.68
CA THR A 16 -8.99 -8.31 5.96
C THR A 16 -9.13 -9.57 6.81
N ALA A 17 -9.61 -10.68 6.25
CA ALA A 17 -9.87 -11.91 6.99
C ALA A 17 -8.60 -12.54 7.57
N TYR A 18 -7.49 -12.43 6.85
CA TYR A 18 -6.20 -12.99 7.27
C TYR A 18 -5.27 -11.96 7.91
N ASN A 19 -5.68 -10.69 7.98
CA ASN A 19 -4.87 -9.56 8.42
C ASN A 19 -3.49 -9.54 7.74
N ILE A 20 -3.51 -9.56 6.41
CA ILE A 20 -2.31 -9.54 5.57
C ILE A 20 -2.40 -8.39 4.56
N ILE A 21 -1.26 -8.04 3.99
CA ILE A 21 -1.19 -7.18 2.82
C ILE A 21 -1.10 -8.09 1.61
N LEU A 22 -2.15 -8.11 0.79
CA LEU A 22 -2.15 -8.84 -0.47
C LEU A 22 -1.69 -7.91 -1.59
N VAL A 23 -0.67 -8.31 -2.33
CA VAL A 23 -0.18 -7.57 -3.51
C VAL A 23 -0.35 -8.44 -4.75
N THR A 24 -0.98 -7.88 -5.76
CA THR A 24 -1.22 -8.53 -7.04
C THR A 24 -0.39 -7.88 -8.13
N PHE A 25 0.21 -8.69 -8.98
CA PHE A 25 0.91 -8.26 -10.18
C PHE A 25 0.29 -8.93 -11.40
N GLY A 26 0.23 -8.23 -12.52
CA GLY A 26 -0.37 -8.74 -13.74
C GLY A 26 -0.08 -7.82 -14.91
N LEU A 27 -0.26 -8.32 -16.13
CA LEU A 27 0.01 -7.56 -17.35
C LEU A 27 -0.89 -6.33 -17.48
N THR A 28 -2.15 -6.46 -17.10
CA THR A 28 -3.17 -5.41 -17.26
C THR A 28 -3.43 -4.62 -15.99
N PHE A 29 -3.15 -5.20 -14.81
CA PHE A 29 -3.36 -4.54 -13.54
C PHE A 29 -2.35 -5.03 -12.51
N SER A 30 -2.02 -4.17 -11.56
CA SER A 30 -1.28 -4.51 -10.35
C SER A 30 -1.85 -3.67 -9.21
N MET A 31 -2.12 -4.28 -8.07
CA MET A 31 -2.85 -3.63 -6.97
C MET A 31 -2.36 -4.11 -5.60
N THR A 32 -2.41 -3.21 -4.62
CA THR A 32 -2.17 -3.50 -3.20
C THR A 32 -3.48 -3.45 -2.42
N PHE A 33 -3.76 -4.51 -1.67
CA PHE A 33 -4.91 -4.65 -0.77
C PHE A 33 -4.42 -4.64 0.67
N PHE A 34 -4.71 -3.56 1.38
CA PHE A 34 -4.56 -3.50 2.83
C PHE A 34 -5.81 -4.03 3.53
N PRO A 35 -5.69 -4.49 4.78
CA PRO A 35 -6.85 -4.78 5.61
C PRO A 35 -7.82 -3.58 5.65
N MET A 36 -9.11 -3.85 5.55
CA MET A 36 -10.15 -2.81 5.61
C MET A 36 -10.41 -2.31 7.03
N ARG A 37 -9.98 -3.07 8.03
CA ARG A 37 -10.22 -2.87 9.46
C ARG A 37 -8.95 -3.14 10.25
N GLY A 38 -8.87 -2.58 11.45
CA GLY A 38 -7.73 -2.73 12.35
C GLY A 38 -6.57 -1.79 11.99
N SER A 39 -5.86 -1.32 13.01
CA SER A 39 -4.67 -0.50 12.83
C SER A 39 -3.43 -1.35 12.57
N HIS A 40 -2.49 -0.75 11.84
CA HIS A 40 -1.11 -1.20 11.77
C HIS A 40 -0.45 -1.07 13.16
N SER A 41 0.42 -2.01 13.50
CA SER A 41 1.05 -2.09 14.83
C SER A 41 2.16 -1.06 15.07
N GLY A 42 2.49 -0.24 14.07
CA GLY A 42 3.58 0.73 14.09
C GLY A 42 4.93 0.16 13.65
N SER A 43 5.06 -1.16 13.51
CA SER A 43 6.27 -1.81 12.98
C SER A 43 5.95 -2.72 11.78
N THR A 44 6.73 -2.61 10.72
CA THR A 44 6.59 -3.46 9.52
C THR A 44 7.28 -4.82 9.64
N LYS A 45 8.03 -5.06 10.73
CA LYS A 45 8.84 -6.27 10.92
C LYS A 45 8.01 -7.57 10.92
N ASN A 46 6.80 -7.50 11.45
CA ASN A 46 5.91 -8.66 11.59
C ASN A 46 4.73 -8.63 10.60
N ASP A 47 4.72 -7.67 9.68
CA ASP A 47 3.65 -7.59 8.69
C ASP A 47 3.76 -8.73 7.69
N ARG A 48 2.60 -9.34 7.42
CA ARG A 48 2.50 -10.46 6.49
C ARG A 48 2.13 -9.92 5.11
N ILE A 49 3.07 -10.03 4.17
CA ILE A 49 2.83 -9.64 2.77
C ILE A 49 2.75 -10.90 1.93
N CYS A 50 1.63 -11.08 1.23
CA CYS A 50 1.43 -12.12 0.24
C CYS A 50 1.44 -11.51 -1.16
N CYS A 51 2.30 -12.01 -2.05
CA CYS A 51 2.37 -11.52 -3.42
C CYS A 51 1.91 -12.62 -4.37
N ILE A 52 1.00 -12.29 -5.29
CA ILE A 52 0.52 -13.20 -6.33
C ILE A 52 0.58 -12.54 -7.71
N GLY A 53 0.89 -13.33 -8.72
CA GLY A 53 0.96 -12.92 -10.11
C GLY A 53 -0.19 -13.51 -10.92
N PHE A 54 -0.85 -12.69 -11.73
CA PHE A 54 -1.84 -13.12 -12.70
C PHE A 54 -1.17 -13.37 -14.05
N VAL A 55 -1.20 -14.63 -14.50
CA VAL A 55 -0.54 -15.09 -15.72
C VAL A 55 -1.54 -15.77 -16.65
N ASN A 56 -1.29 -15.71 -17.95
CA ASN A 56 -2.10 -16.32 -19.02
C ASN A 56 -3.58 -15.93 -19.03
N GLY A 57 -3.96 -14.86 -18.32
CA GLY A 57 -5.34 -14.37 -18.28
C GLY A 57 -6.30 -15.24 -17.46
N ASN A 58 -5.81 -16.27 -16.74
CA ASN A 58 -6.68 -17.18 -15.98
C ASN A 58 -6.04 -17.83 -14.75
N HIS A 59 -4.75 -17.61 -14.47
CA HIS A 59 -4.04 -18.35 -13.44
C HIS A 59 -3.31 -17.43 -12.46
N TRP A 60 -3.31 -17.82 -11.18
CA TRP A 60 -2.65 -17.09 -10.10
C TRP A 60 -1.48 -17.92 -9.56
N VAL A 61 -0.30 -17.31 -9.51
CA VAL A 61 0.92 -17.94 -8.97
C VAL A 61 1.46 -17.15 -7.79
N PRO A 62 2.03 -17.80 -6.76
CA PRO A 62 2.72 -17.09 -5.69
C PRO A 62 4.01 -16.45 -6.22
N LEU A 63 4.33 -15.25 -5.73
CA LEU A 63 5.54 -14.52 -6.08
C LEU A 63 6.41 -14.30 -4.84
N LYS A 64 7.71 -14.59 -4.96
CA LYS A 64 8.69 -14.28 -3.93
C LYS A 64 9.38 -12.97 -4.26
N MET A 65 9.04 -11.92 -3.52
CA MET A 65 9.60 -10.59 -3.71
C MET A 65 10.81 -10.36 -2.81
N LYS A 66 11.71 -9.47 -3.24
CA LYS A 66 12.78 -8.96 -2.38
C LYS A 66 12.21 -8.00 -1.34
N ASP A 67 12.88 -7.89 -0.20
CA ASP A 67 12.51 -6.92 0.82
C ASP A 67 12.53 -5.48 0.25
N GLY A 68 11.57 -4.66 0.70
CA GLY A 68 11.45 -3.27 0.26
C GLY A 68 10.93 -3.08 -1.18
N PHE A 69 10.43 -4.12 -1.85
CA PHE A 69 9.93 -4.02 -3.22
C PHE A 69 8.85 -2.91 -3.37
N PRO A 70 8.82 -2.20 -4.51
CA PRO A 70 7.82 -1.18 -4.81
C PRO A 70 6.42 -1.80 -4.85
N MET A 71 5.47 -1.19 -4.13
CA MET A 71 4.09 -1.69 -4.08
C MET A 71 3.22 -1.00 -5.11
N PRO A 72 2.45 -1.76 -5.92
CA PRO A 72 1.41 -1.20 -6.76
C PRO A 72 0.43 -0.32 -6.00
N ASP A 73 -0.34 0.48 -6.73
CA ASP A 73 -1.32 1.37 -6.10
C ASP A 73 -2.33 0.62 -5.26
N ILE A 74 -2.89 1.32 -4.28
CA ILE A 74 -3.95 0.79 -3.44
C ILE A 74 -5.18 0.50 -4.31
N ALA A 75 -5.74 -0.69 -4.13
CA ALA A 75 -6.88 -1.16 -4.91
C ALA A 75 -8.10 -0.19 -4.83
N PRO A 76 -8.84 0.01 -5.94
CA PRO A 76 -9.93 0.99 -6.02
C PRO A 76 -11.04 0.80 -4.98
N GLY A 77 -11.39 1.88 -4.26
CA GLY A 77 -12.45 1.84 -3.25
C GLY A 77 -11.96 1.57 -1.83
N TRP A 78 -10.71 1.11 -1.64
CA TRP A 78 -10.15 0.92 -0.29
C TRP A 78 -10.27 2.19 0.55
N LYS A 79 -9.87 3.34 0.00
CA LYS A 79 -9.90 4.65 0.67
C LYS A 79 -11.31 5.05 1.14
N GLN A 80 -12.34 4.62 0.40
CA GLN A 80 -13.73 4.98 0.69
C GLN A 80 -14.35 4.08 1.76
N TYR A 81 -14.03 2.79 1.76
CA TYR A 81 -14.73 1.79 2.57
C TYR A 81 -13.97 1.31 3.81
N ARG A 82 -12.69 1.69 3.95
CA ARG A 82 -11.89 1.32 5.13
C ARG A 82 -12.36 2.03 6.39
N THR A 83 -12.02 1.50 7.56
CA THR A 83 -12.15 2.25 8.82
C THR A 83 -11.07 3.33 8.94
N ASN A 84 -11.22 4.24 9.90
CA ASN A 84 -10.25 5.31 10.13
C ASN A 84 -8.90 4.76 10.62
N GLU A 85 -8.93 3.75 11.48
CA GLU A 85 -7.74 3.12 12.06
C GLU A 85 -6.90 2.43 10.98
N ALA A 86 -7.57 1.84 9.98
CA ALA A 86 -6.91 1.16 8.85
C ALA A 86 -6.09 2.10 7.95
N THR A 87 -6.23 3.44 8.08
CA THR A 87 -5.36 4.41 7.39
C THR A 87 -3.88 4.16 7.68
N SER A 88 -3.57 3.72 8.91
CA SER A 88 -2.21 3.46 9.37
C SER A 88 -1.46 2.45 8.50
N TRP A 89 -2.14 1.49 7.87
CA TRP A 89 -1.54 0.57 6.90
C TRP A 89 -0.96 1.28 5.69
N ALA A 90 -1.73 2.18 5.06
CA ALA A 90 -1.26 2.93 3.91
C ALA A 90 -0.10 3.87 4.29
N ILE A 91 -0.18 4.51 5.47
CA ILE A 91 0.89 5.38 5.98
C ILE A 91 2.18 4.59 6.16
N ALA A 92 2.13 3.41 6.81
CA ALA A 92 3.29 2.57 7.05
C ALA A 92 4.00 2.12 5.76
N TYR A 93 3.28 2.07 4.64
CA TYR A 93 3.79 1.62 3.34
C TYR A 93 3.90 2.72 2.28
N THR A 94 3.68 3.99 2.63
CA THR A 94 3.72 5.14 1.72
C THR A 94 4.99 5.16 0.88
N GLY A 95 6.17 4.92 1.48
CA GLY A 95 7.44 4.95 0.74
C GLY A 95 7.48 3.93 -0.41
N ARG A 96 6.91 2.74 -0.20
CA ARG A 96 6.86 1.69 -1.23
C ARG A 96 5.82 1.96 -2.31
N LEU A 97 4.69 2.56 -1.94
CA LEU A 97 3.66 3.02 -2.89
C LEU A 97 4.19 4.15 -3.77
N GLN A 98 4.90 5.10 -3.17
CA GLN A 98 5.57 6.17 -3.92
C GLN A 98 6.66 5.61 -4.84
N HIS A 99 7.49 4.67 -4.37
CA HIS A 99 8.51 4.01 -5.19
C HIS A 99 7.93 3.43 -6.48
N TRP A 100 6.78 2.77 -6.40
CA TRP A 100 6.05 2.29 -7.57
C TRP A 100 5.61 3.43 -8.51
N GLY A 101 5.09 4.53 -7.96
CA GLY A 101 4.78 5.74 -8.72
C GLY A 101 5.97 6.28 -9.51
N TYR A 102 7.16 6.32 -8.91
CA TYR A 102 8.40 6.75 -9.59
C TYR A 102 8.80 5.82 -10.73
N LEU A 103 8.72 4.50 -10.55
CA LEU A 103 9.06 3.53 -11.61
C LEU A 103 8.16 3.65 -12.84
N LEU A 104 6.90 4.05 -12.63
CA LEU A 104 5.95 4.31 -13.71
C LEU A 104 6.00 5.75 -14.24
N GLY A 105 6.94 6.58 -13.79
CA GLY A 105 7.05 7.98 -14.21
C GLY A 105 5.90 8.88 -13.76
N ARG A 106 5.09 8.44 -12.78
CA ARG A 106 3.90 9.17 -12.29
C ARG A 106 4.21 10.15 -11.16
N LEU A 107 5.36 10.01 -10.53
CA LEU A 107 5.87 10.92 -9.49
C LEU A 107 7.27 11.42 -9.89
N SER A 108 7.56 12.68 -9.59
CA SER A 108 8.88 13.30 -9.81
C SER A 108 9.64 13.41 -8.49
N ARG A 109 10.98 13.26 -8.52
CA ARG A 109 11.84 13.23 -7.31
C ARG A 109 11.74 14.50 -6.43
N VAL A 110 11.08 15.55 -6.91
CA VAL A 110 10.97 16.87 -6.25
C VAL A 110 10.03 16.86 -5.05
N THR A 111 9.10 15.92 -4.94
CA THR A 111 8.09 15.88 -3.84
C THR A 111 8.60 15.29 -2.52
N GLN A 112 9.91 15.05 -2.36
CA GLN A 112 10.50 14.46 -1.15
C GLN A 112 11.04 15.45 -0.13
N ASN A 113 10.97 16.76 -0.36
CA ASN A 113 11.39 17.71 0.68
C ASN A 113 10.29 17.82 1.75
N PRO A 114 10.55 17.45 3.03
CA PRO A 114 9.72 17.94 4.13
C PRO A 114 9.84 19.49 4.18
N PRO A 115 8.90 20.21 4.80
CA PRO A 115 9.04 21.65 4.99
C PRO A 115 10.30 21.92 5.83
N THR A 116 11.39 22.34 5.17
CA THR A 116 12.47 23.07 5.80
C THR A 116 12.04 24.52 5.87
N GLU A 117 11.26 24.86 6.89
CA GLU A 117 11.32 26.19 7.48
C GLU A 117 11.64 26.04 8.97
N PRO A 118 12.64 26.75 9.49
CA PRO A 118 12.77 26.89 10.93
C PRO A 118 11.51 27.59 11.44
N VAL A 119 10.90 27.05 12.49
CA VAL A 119 10.02 27.85 13.36
C VAL A 119 10.87 29.01 13.85
N ASP A 120 10.62 30.19 13.28
CA ASP A 120 11.20 31.44 13.76
C ASP A 120 11.04 31.50 15.27
N ALA A 121 12.17 31.70 15.93
CA ALA A 121 12.20 32.01 17.35
C ALA A 121 11.29 33.22 17.57
N MET A 122 10.19 33.00 18.29
CA MET A 122 9.44 34.10 18.88
C MET A 122 10.41 34.86 19.79
N SER A 123 10.86 36.02 19.32
CA SER A 123 11.54 37.02 20.13
C SER A 123 10.57 37.39 21.25
N LEU A 124 10.89 36.96 22.47
CA LEU A 124 10.32 37.55 23.67
C LEU A 124 11.11 38.84 23.89
N ASP A 125 10.60 39.94 23.34
CA ASP A 125 11.01 41.26 23.77
C ASP A 125 10.47 41.48 25.18
N GLU A 126 11.39 41.51 26.15
CA GLU A 126 11.20 42.18 27.45
C GLU A 126 11.08 43.70 27.22
N PRO A 127 10.27 44.38 28.02
CA PRO A 127 10.80 44.93 29.27
C PRO A 127 10.00 44.58 30.54
#